data_AF-A0A524MPF6-F1
#
_entry.id   AF-A0A524MPF6-F1
#
_cell.length_a   1.000
_cell.length_b   1.000
_cell.length_c   1.000
_cell.angle_alpha   90.00
_cell.angle_beta   90.00
_cell.angle_gamma   90.00
#
_symmetry.space_group_name_H-M   'P 1'
#
loop_
_entity.id
_entity.type
_entity.pdbx_description
1 polymer ?
#
loop_
_entity_poly.entity_id
_entity_poly.type
_entity_poly.pdbx_seq_one_letter_code
_entity_poly.pdbx_strand_id
1 'polypeptide(L)'
;MRAGTDPNDPRSVLWVRPVPHGAGVPGLRIGWNSITNRYYTVWRSTNLFDGFKLHRSGLRGEWRETLFDDEGATNDGVYFYMIEAEQ
;
A
#
# COMPACT_ATOMS: atom_id res chain seq x y z
N MET A 1 8.98 -16.79 -9.50
CA MET A 1 8.46 -15.41 -9.47
C MET A 1 9.29 -14.64 -8.46
N ARG A 2 10.06 -13.62 -8.87
CA ARG A 2 10.83 -12.76 -7.96
C ARG A 2 10.13 -11.41 -7.94
N ALA A 3 9.77 -10.90 -6.76
CA ALA A 3 9.09 -9.63 -6.57
C ALA A 3 9.89 -8.39 -7.04
N GLY A 4 11.08 -8.59 -7.63
CA GLY A 4 11.98 -7.50 -8.04
C GLY A 4 12.66 -6.79 -6.87
N THR A 5 12.40 -7.24 -5.64
CA THR A 5 13.00 -6.71 -4.41
C THR A 5 14.36 -7.36 -4.15
N ASP A 6 15.35 -6.55 -3.75
CA ASP A 6 16.67 -7.00 -3.29
C ASP A 6 16.67 -7.10 -1.76
N PRO A 7 16.75 -8.30 -1.17
CA PRO A 7 16.76 -8.48 0.28
C PRO A 7 18.00 -7.88 0.96
N ASN A 8 19.04 -7.52 0.21
CA ASN A 8 20.25 -6.87 0.72
C ASN A 8 20.22 -5.34 0.58
N ASP A 9 19.26 -4.79 -0.18
CA ASP A 9 19.01 -3.35 -0.24
C ASP A 9 17.81 -3.01 0.66
N PRO A 10 18.01 -2.34 1.81
CA PRO A 10 16.91 -1.96 2.68
C PRO A 10 15.90 -1.01 2.02
N ARG A 11 16.25 -0.36 0.89
CA ARG A 11 15.33 0.46 0.08
C ARG A 11 14.49 -0.35 -0.89
N SER A 12 14.84 -1.61 -1.12
CA SER A 12 14.11 -2.53 -1.99
C SER A 12 13.10 -3.39 -1.21
N VAL A 13 12.97 -3.18 0.11
CA VAL A 13 11.97 -3.86 0.94
C VAL A 13 10.59 -3.27 0.66
N LEU A 14 9.63 -4.12 0.29
CA LEU A 14 8.22 -3.75 0.22
C LEU A 14 7.67 -3.61 1.64
N TRP A 15 7.63 -2.39 2.13
CA TRP A 15 7.11 -2.05 3.46
C TRP A 15 6.03 -0.99 3.35
N VAL A 16 4.83 -1.31 3.84
CA VAL A 16 3.72 -0.36 3.94
C VAL A 16 3.82 0.41 5.25
N ARG A 17 3.58 1.72 5.18
CA ARG A 17 3.51 2.59 6.35
C ARG A 17 2.43 3.65 6.19
N PRO A 18 1.85 4.15 7.29
CA PRO A 18 1.04 5.37 7.23
C PRO A 18 1.92 6.56 6.79
N VAL A 19 1.31 7.52 6.10
CA VAL A 19 1.91 8.79 5.68
C VAL A 19 0.97 9.91 6.14
N PRO A 20 1.46 11.09 6.54
CA PRO A 20 0.60 12.21 6.86
C PRO A 20 -0.41 12.49 5.73
N HIS A 21 -1.68 12.53 6.11
CA HIS A 21 -2.75 12.98 5.23
C HIS A 21 -2.93 14.49 5.38
N GLY A 22 -3.31 15.19 4.31
CA GLY A 22 -3.54 16.64 4.37
C GLY A 22 -4.57 17.00 5.45
N ALA A 23 -4.41 18.16 6.08
CA ALA A 23 -5.36 18.61 7.11
C ALA A 23 -6.79 18.67 6.53
N GLY A 24 -7.75 18.06 7.24
CA GLY A 24 -9.16 18.03 6.82
C GLY A 24 -9.49 17.03 5.70
N VAL A 25 -8.53 16.21 5.25
CA VAL A 25 -8.81 15.17 4.26
C VAL A 25 -9.26 13.88 4.98
N PRO A 26 -10.47 13.37 4.71
CA PRO A 26 -10.97 12.15 5.35
C PRO A 26 -10.20 10.92 4.87
N GLY A 27 -10.08 9.90 5.72
CA GLY A 27 -9.42 8.64 5.35
C GLY A 27 -7.95 8.56 5.75
N LEU A 28 -7.28 7.51 5.28
CA LEU A 28 -5.89 7.21 5.59
C LEU A 28 -5.04 7.25 4.32
N ARG A 29 -3.89 7.92 4.39
CA ARG A 29 -2.85 7.80 3.36
C ARG A 29 -1.81 6.77 3.78
N ILE A 30 -1.54 5.82 2.90
CA ILE A 30 -0.46 4.85 3.06
C ILE A 30 0.59 5.03 1.97
N GLY A 31 1.83 4.63 2.28
CA GLY A 31 2.95 4.68 1.35
C GLY A 31 3.81 3.44 1.45
N TRP A 32 4.43 3.05 0.35
CA TRP A 32 5.40 1.96 0.29
C TRP A 32 6.52 2.24 -0.70
N ASN A 33 7.68 1.62 -0.44
CA ASN A 33 8.80 1.66 -1.38
C ASN A 33 8.38 1.01 -2.70
N SER A 34 8.63 1.73 -3.79
CA SER A 34 8.11 1.39 -5.10
C SER A 34 9.23 1.22 -6.11
N ILE A 35 9.05 0.27 -7.02
CA ILE A 35 9.94 0.00 -8.14
C ILE A 35 9.28 0.56 -9.38
N THR A 36 10.01 1.38 -10.13
CA THR A 36 9.52 1.94 -11.38
C THR A 36 9.17 0.84 -12.37
N ASN A 37 8.09 1.05 -13.13
CA ASN A 37 7.60 0.08 -14.11
C ASN A 37 7.06 -1.23 -13.50
N ARG A 38 6.55 -1.16 -12.26
CA ARG A 38 5.70 -2.19 -11.65
C ARG A 38 4.30 -1.67 -11.44
N TYR A 39 3.35 -2.57 -11.32
CA TYR A 39 2.00 -2.27 -10.84
C TYR A 39 1.81 -2.82 -9.44
N TYR A 40 0.89 -2.24 -8.70
CA TYR A 40 0.60 -2.63 -7.33
C TYR A 40 -0.90 -2.82 -7.14
N THR A 41 -1.21 -3.82 -6.33
CA THR A 41 -2.55 -4.08 -5.83
C THR A 41 -2.57 -3.90 -4.31
N VAL A 42 -3.50 -3.06 -3.86
CA VAL A 42 -3.81 -2.80 -2.46
C VAL A 42 -4.97 -3.69 -2.06
N TRP A 43 -4.73 -4.50 -1.04
CA TRP A 43 -5.73 -5.26 -0.35
C TRP A 43 -5.96 -4.67 1.03
N ARG A 44 -7.22 -4.67 1.49
CA ARG A 44 -7.62 -4.09 2.77
C ARG A 44 -8.43 -5.07 3.60
N SER A 45 -8.26 -5.01 4.91
CA SER A 45 -9.13 -5.67 5.88
C SER A 45 -9.37 -4.76 7.08
N THR A 46 -10.55 -4.84 7.69
CA THR A 46 -10.84 -4.25 9.01
C THR A 46 -10.76 -5.28 10.14
N ASN A 47 -10.58 -6.55 9.78
CA ASN A 47 -10.50 -7.68 10.71
C ASN A 47 -9.69 -8.81 10.06
N LEU A 48 -8.52 -9.12 10.62
CA LEU A 48 -7.63 -10.16 10.07
C LEU A 48 -8.27 -11.55 9.97
N PHE A 49 -9.28 -11.86 10.80
CA PHE A 49 -10.00 -13.13 10.74
C PHE A 49 -10.89 -13.27 9.49
N ASP A 50 -11.34 -12.14 8.92
CA ASP A 50 -12.19 -12.12 7.71
C ASP A 50 -11.36 -12.15 6.42
N GLY A 51 -10.02 -12.09 6.55
CA GLY A 51 -9.08 -12.03 5.44
C GLY A 51 -9.02 -10.65 4.77
N PHE A 52 -8.18 -10.56 3.74
CA PHE A 52 -7.99 -9.35 2.94
C PHE A 52 -8.90 -9.36 1.72
N LYS A 53 -9.50 -8.20 1.42
CA LYS A 53 -10.33 -8.00 0.22
C LYS A 53 -9.64 -7.03 -0.73
N LEU A 54 -9.82 -7.28 -2.03
CA LEU A 54 -9.30 -6.39 -3.06
C LEU A 54 -9.87 -4.99 -2.83
N HIS A 55 -8.99 -4.00 -2.69
CA HIS A 55 -9.39 -2.62 -2.48
C HIS A 55 -9.07 -1.76 -3.69
N ARG A 56 -7.88 -1.91 -4.27
CA ARG A 56 -7.48 -1.24 -5.50
C ARG A 56 -6.43 -2.05 -6.25
N SER A 57 -6.54 -2.14 -7.57
CA SER A 57 -5.51 -2.73 -8.43
C SER A 57 -5.00 -1.76 -9.50
N GLY A 58 -3.91 -2.13 -10.18
CA GLY A 58 -3.36 -1.38 -11.30
C GLY A 58 -2.73 -0.04 -10.90
N LEU A 59 -2.29 0.11 -9.65
CA LEU A 59 -1.57 1.31 -9.23
C LEU A 59 -0.17 1.29 -9.82
N ARG A 60 0.15 2.28 -10.65
CA ARG A 60 1.48 2.38 -11.23
C ARG A 60 2.49 2.73 -10.14
N GLY A 61 3.60 1.99 -10.14
CA GLY A 61 4.74 2.28 -9.31
C GLY A 61 5.36 3.63 -9.68
N GLU A 62 5.46 4.52 -8.69
CA GLU A 62 6.11 5.81 -8.84
C GLU A 62 7.60 5.71 -8.46
N TRP A 63 8.37 6.75 -8.78
CA TRP A 63 9.79 6.76 -8.42
C TRP A 63 9.96 6.76 -6.89
N ARG A 64 10.65 5.74 -6.37
CA ARG A 64 11.00 5.51 -4.96
C ARG A 64 9.84 5.14 -4.04
N GLU A 65 8.71 5.83 -4.13
CA GLU A 65 7.57 5.61 -3.25
C GLU A 65 6.27 5.73 -4.03
N THR A 66 5.33 4.82 -3.79
CA THR A 66 3.94 4.96 -4.22
C THR A 66 3.10 5.34 -3.01
N LEU A 67 2.25 6.35 -3.18
CA LEU A 67 1.27 6.79 -2.19
C LEU A 67 -0.13 6.36 -2.62
N PHE A 68 -0.97 6.01 -1.65
CA PHE A 68 -2.36 5.66 -1.88
C PHE A 68 -3.26 6.27 -0.81
N ASP A 69 -4.35 6.89 -1.27
CA ASP A 69 -5.37 7.52 -0.44
C ASP A 69 -6.57 6.58 -0.29
N ASP A 70 -6.74 6.03 0.91
CA ASP A 70 -7.94 5.30 1.29
C ASP A 70 -8.96 6.26 1.92
N GLU A 71 -9.73 6.94 1.05
CA GLU A 71 -10.82 7.84 1.45
C GLU A 71 -11.95 7.11 2.19
N GLY A 72 -12.01 5.78 2.11
CA GLY A 72 -13.01 4.96 2.80
C GLY A 72 -12.63 4.61 4.23
N ALA A 73 -11.40 4.88 4.66
CA ALA A 73 -10.92 4.59 6.02
C ALA A 73 -11.29 5.71 7.01
N THR A 74 -12.58 5.99 7.16
CA THR A 74 -13.09 7.17 7.88
C THR A 74 -13.55 6.90 9.31
N ASN A 75 -13.74 5.64 9.69
CA ASN A 75 -14.11 5.29 11.06
C ASN A 75 -12.85 5.14 11.94
N ASP A 76 -13.03 5.23 13.27
CA ASP A 76 -11.97 5.04 14.27
C ASP A 76 -11.52 3.56 14.41
N GLY A 77 -11.85 2.72 13.42
CA GLY A 77 -11.50 1.31 13.39
C GLY A 77 -10.05 1.06 12.97
N VAL A 78 -9.58 -0.16 13.21
CA VAL A 78 -8.27 -0.60 12.72
C VAL A 78 -8.39 -1.03 11.26
N TYR A 79 -7.45 -0.58 10.44
CA TYR A 79 -7.31 -0.98 9.05
C TYR A 79 -5.97 -1.69 8.84
N PHE A 80 -6.04 -2.84 8.17
CA PHE A 80 -4.90 -3.64 7.76
C PHE A 80 -4.76 -3.56 6.25
N TYR A 81 -3.53 -3.38 5.78
CA TYR A 81 -3.22 -3.28 4.35
C TYR A 81 -2.17 -4.31 3.96
N MET A 82 -2.36 -4.92 2.79
CA MET A 82 -1.37 -5.77 2.14
C MET A 82 -1.14 -5.23 0.72
N ILE A 83 0.13 -5.12 0.35
CA ILE A 83 0.53 -4.67 -0.98
C ILE A 83 1.10 -5.84 -1.75
N GLU A 84 0.58 -6.04 -2.95
CA GLU A 84 1.06 -7.02 -3.91
C GLU A 84 1.71 -6.27 -5.07
N ALA A 85 2.90 -6.70 -5.47
CA ALA A 85 3.60 -6.17 -6.64
C ALA A 85 3.35 -7.08 -7.86
N GLU A 86 2.82 -6.50 -8.92
CA GLU A 86 2.46 -7.17 -10.17
C GLU A 86 3.52 -6.88 -11.26
N GLN A 87 3.68 -7.83 -12.20
CA GLN A 87 4.70 -7.74 -13.23
C GLN A 87 4.41 -6.74 -14.33
#